data_AF-A0A6N2D210-F1
#
_entry.id   AF-A0A6N2D210-F1
#
_cell.length_a   1.000
_cell.length_b   1.000
_cell.length_c   1.000
_cell.angle_alpha   90.00
_cell.angle_beta   90.00
_cell.angle_gamma   90.00
#
_symmetry.space_group_name_H-M   'P 1'
#
loop_
_entity.id
_entity.type
_entity.pdbx_description
1 polymer ?
#
loop_
_entity_poly.entity_id
_entity_poly.type
_entity_poly.pdbx_seq_one_letter_code
_entity_poly.pdbx_strand_id
1 'polypeptide(L)'
;MEYPADLLPKSNYRIIEDSLNRYSLIRRTDSGEIFDSSTGLIKNDYIVPFNFHNRHFLNWSCNMYGHFRPEYFKYRITSSEFNEYWSGDGDDEPEEPLYGHDFIIDEDFGFYFIPITTILSNLKIPYEKEIDGKKVEGLIAEPYIDHCPTLANFWHFEIRWEDDEGNKINPRNKSAWVKTFYNSIKNAIRQYCTANPGDSIYTGVPREYFIKPLD
;
A
#
# COMPACT_ATOMS: atom_id res chain seq x y z
N MET A 1 0.88 5.32 -27.27
CA MET A 1 0.32 5.66 -25.95
C MET A 1 1.42 5.40 -24.96
N GLU A 2 1.83 6.40 -24.19
CA GLU A 2 3.04 6.31 -23.37
C GLU A 2 2.67 6.10 -21.91
N TYR A 3 3.43 5.23 -21.24
CA TYR A 3 3.34 5.05 -19.80
C TYR A 3 3.93 6.29 -19.09
N PRO A 4 3.40 6.73 -17.95
CA PRO A 4 3.87 7.97 -17.32
C PRO A 4 5.31 7.83 -16.81
N ALA A 5 6.24 8.58 -17.39
CA ALA A 5 7.65 8.60 -16.98
C ALA A 5 7.87 9.05 -15.52
N ASP A 6 6.91 9.76 -14.93
CA ASP A 6 6.93 10.18 -13.52
C ASP A 6 6.68 9.01 -12.54
N LEU A 7 6.15 7.88 -13.03
CA LEU A 7 6.00 6.66 -12.25
C LEU A 7 7.27 5.81 -12.25
N LEU A 8 8.13 5.95 -13.25
CA LEU A 8 9.27 5.06 -13.41
C LEU A 8 10.38 5.41 -12.41
N PRO A 9 11.06 4.40 -11.84
CA PRO A 9 12.34 4.61 -11.19
C PRO A 9 13.33 5.27 -12.15
N LYS A 10 14.19 6.13 -11.61
CA LYS A 10 15.21 6.87 -12.37
C LYS A 10 16.54 6.76 -11.66
N SER A 11 17.63 6.86 -12.41
CA SER A 11 19.00 6.81 -11.87
C SER A 11 19.25 7.84 -10.76
N ASN A 12 18.58 9.00 -10.82
CA ASN A 12 18.69 10.05 -9.81
C ASN A 12 17.71 9.91 -8.64
N TYR A 13 16.85 8.90 -8.62
CA TYR A 13 15.92 8.64 -7.53
C TYR A 13 16.59 7.83 -6.43
N ARG A 14 16.17 8.06 -5.18
CA ARG A 14 16.69 7.37 -4.00
C ARG A 14 15.55 6.84 -3.17
N ILE A 15 15.79 5.71 -2.52
CA ILE A 15 14.83 5.15 -1.56
C ILE A 15 14.54 6.20 -0.47
N ILE A 16 13.26 6.40 -0.19
CA ILE A 16 12.79 7.39 0.76
C ILE A 16 12.77 6.72 2.15
N GLU A 17 13.64 7.19 3.03
CA GLU A 17 13.76 6.73 4.42
C GLU A 17 13.27 7.78 5.45
N ASP A 18 12.94 8.99 4.98
CA ASP A 18 12.47 10.09 5.81
C ASP A 18 11.09 9.82 6.42
N SER A 19 10.76 10.56 7.49
CA SER A 19 9.44 10.47 8.11
C SER A 19 8.32 10.87 7.14
N LEU A 20 7.38 9.94 6.94
CA LEU A 20 6.24 10.11 6.03
C LEU A 20 4.94 10.52 6.75
N ASN A 21 5.02 10.91 8.02
CA ASN A 21 3.85 11.13 8.88
C ASN A 21 2.83 12.16 8.33
N ARG A 22 3.28 13.13 7.54
CA ARG A 22 2.41 14.14 6.92
C ARG A 22 1.65 13.67 5.68
N TYR A 23 1.97 12.48 5.17
CA TYR A 23 1.42 11.96 3.92
C TYR A 23 0.30 10.96 4.17
N SER A 24 -0.41 10.64 3.09
CA SER A 24 -1.39 9.56 3.05
C SER A 24 -0.95 8.51 2.06
N LEU A 25 -1.29 7.26 2.36
CA LEU A 25 -1.23 6.17 1.41
C LEU A 25 -2.48 6.17 0.56
N ILE A 26 -2.33 5.82 -0.71
CA ILE A 26 -3.42 5.71 -1.67
C ILE A 26 -3.53 4.27 -2.12
N ARG A 27 -4.76 3.76 -2.16
CA ARG A 27 -5.06 2.41 -2.59
C ARG A 27 -6.03 2.42 -3.76
N ARG A 28 -5.58 1.89 -4.89
CA ARG A 28 -6.38 1.67 -6.11
C ARG A 28 -7.36 0.51 -5.91
N THR A 29 -8.54 0.62 -6.52
CA THR A 29 -9.55 -0.43 -6.61
C THR A 29 -9.87 -0.73 -8.08
N ASP A 30 -10.39 -1.92 -8.34
CA ASP A 30 -10.78 -2.37 -9.70
C ASP A 30 -12.15 -1.84 -10.16
N SER A 31 -12.80 -1.01 -9.35
CA SER A 31 -14.05 -0.33 -9.71
C SER A 31 -14.07 1.06 -9.08
N GLY A 32 -14.65 2.04 -9.78
CA GLY A 32 -14.99 3.35 -9.23
C GLY A 32 -16.13 3.31 -8.19
N GLU A 33 -16.96 2.26 -8.22
CA GLU A 33 -18.07 2.07 -7.27
C GLU A 33 -17.57 1.48 -5.94
N ILE A 34 -16.70 2.21 -5.25
CA ILE A 34 -16.05 1.70 -4.03
C ILE A 34 -16.93 1.79 -2.78
N PHE A 35 -18.03 2.54 -2.83
CA PHE A 35 -18.90 2.76 -1.69
C PHE A 35 -20.15 1.88 -1.74
N ASP A 36 -20.53 1.35 -0.58
CA ASP A 36 -21.82 0.73 -0.36
C ASP A 36 -22.90 1.82 -0.28
N SER A 37 -23.88 1.77 -1.19
CA SER A 37 -24.90 2.80 -1.32
C SER A 37 -25.85 2.91 -0.12
N SER A 38 -25.95 1.87 0.71
CA SER A 38 -26.83 1.85 1.87
C SER A 38 -26.17 2.41 3.13
N THR A 39 -24.84 2.26 3.25
CA THR A 39 -24.07 2.69 4.43
C THR A 39 -23.19 3.91 4.19
N GLY A 40 -22.88 4.21 2.92
CA GLY A 40 -21.91 5.24 2.53
C GLY A 40 -20.45 4.86 2.85
N LEU A 41 -20.19 3.63 3.28
CA LEU A 41 -18.87 3.14 3.66
C LEU A 41 -18.18 2.46 2.48
N ILE A 42 -16.85 2.34 2.51
CA ILE A 42 -16.10 1.58 1.50
C ILE A 42 -16.51 0.09 1.58
N LYS A 43 -16.80 -0.52 0.43
CA LYS A 43 -17.13 -1.95 0.32
C LYS A 43 -15.96 -2.79 0.87
N ASN A 44 -16.29 -3.78 1.69
CA ASN A 44 -15.30 -4.63 2.37
C ASN A 44 -14.27 -5.28 1.44
N ASP A 45 -14.68 -5.64 0.23
CA ASP A 45 -13.81 -6.29 -0.77
C ASP A 45 -12.70 -5.37 -1.29
N TYR A 46 -12.85 -4.04 -1.15
CA TYR A 46 -11.82 -3.06 -1.52
C TYR A 46 -10.88 -2.68 -0.37
N ILE A 47 -11.34 -2.87 0.87
CA ILE A 47 -10.52 -2.69 2.07
C ILE A 47 -9.63 -3.91 2.25
N VAL A 48 -10.22 -5.11 2.24
CA VAL A 48 -9.56 -6.40 2.38
C VAL A 48 -10.10 -7.35 1.31
N PRO A 49 -9.40 -7.51 0.17
CA PRO A 49 -9.85 -8.39 -0.90
C PRO A 49 -9.97 -9.83 -0.39
N PHE A 50 -11.08 -10.47 -0.75
CA PHE A 50 -11.45 -11.81 -0.31
C PHE A 50 -10.44 -12.89 -0.76
N ASN A 51 -9.66 -12.61 -1.82
CA ASN A 51 -8.73 -13.55 -2.40
C ASN A 51 -7.35 -13.53 -1.70
N PHE A 52 -7.18 -14.41 -0.71
CA PHE A 52 -5.96 -14.59 0.09
C PHE A 52 -4.68 -14.91 -0.69
N HIS A 53 -4.78 -15.27 -1.98
CA HIS A 53 -3.64 -15.58 -2.83
C HIS A 53 -3.08 -14.37 -3.57
N ASN A 54 -3.73 -13.21 -3.46
CA ASN A 54 -3.22 -12.01 -4.07
C ASN A 54 -2.07 -11.43 -3.21
N ARG A 55 -0.84 -11.56 -3.71
CA ARG A 55 0.41 -11.16 -3.02
C ARG A 55 0.38 -9.69 -2.57
N HIS A 56 -0.40 -8.84 -3.26
CA HIS A 56 -0.55 -7.41 -2.99
C HIS A 56 -1.24 -7.06 -1.65
N PHE A 57 -1.80 -8.05 -0.92
CA PHE A 57 -2.35 -7.82 0.41
C PHE A 57 -1.47 -8.31 1.56
N LEU A 58 -0.43 -9.08 1.27
CA LEU A 58 0.48 -9.57 2.31
C LEU A 58 1.26 -8.42 2.97
N ASN A 59 1.51 -7.32 2.25
CA ASN A 59 2.17 -6.12 2.75
C ASN A 59 1.35 -4.83 2.51
N TRP A 60 0.03 -4.96 2.39
CA TRP A 60 -0.93 -3.90 2.07
C TRP A 60 -0.36 -2.80 1.15
N SER A 61 -0.06 -3.20 -0.10
CA SER A 61 0.55 -2.35 -1.12
C SER A 61 -0.27 -1.09 -1.41
N CYS A 62 0.39 0.05 -1.46
CA CYS A 62 -0.17 1.38 -1.62
C CYS A 62 0.76 2.28 -2.44
N ASN A 63 0.27 3.44 -2.85
CA ASN A 63 1.08 4.52 -3.38
C ASN A 63 1.15 5.69 -2.37
N MET A 64 2.12 6.59 -2.49
CA MET A 64 2.19 7.79 -1.63
C MET A 64 1.54 9.03 -2.27
N TYR A 65 0.65 9.68 -1.52
CA TYR A 65 -0.01 10.92 -1.93
C TYR A 65 0.94 12.12 -2.00
N GLY A 66 0.69 13.00 -2.98
CA GLY A 66 1.51 14.17 -3.31
C GLY A 66 2.52 13.92 -4.42
N HIS A 67 3.05 12.69 -4.50
CA HIS A 67 3.97 12.27 -5.56
C HIS A 67 3.27 11.44 -6.65
N PHE A 68 2.33 10.58 -6.24
CA PHE A 68 1.46 9.85 -7.15
C PHE A 68 0.24 10.69 -7.53
N ARG A 69 0.03 10.96 -8.82
CA ARG A 69 -1.09 11.77 -9.31
C ARG A 69 -2.34 10.92 -9.61
N PRO A 70 -3.56 11.47 -9.48
CA PRO A 70 -4.80 10.72 -9.72
C PRO A 70 -4.89 10.12 -11.13
N GLU A 71 -4.39 10.82 -12.15
CA GLU A 71 -4.35 10.34 -13.52
C GLU A 71 -3.46 9.11 -13.73
N TYR A 72 -2.60 8.77 -12.76
CA TYR A 72 -1.75 7.59 -12.84
C TYR A 72 -2.50 6.30 -12.45
N PHE A 73 -3.62 6.39 -11.72
CA PHE A 73 -4.36 5.20 -11.28
C PHE A 73 -5.04 4.41 -12.40
N LYS A 74 -5.29 5.07 -13.54
CA LYS A 74 -5.83 4.40 -14.71
C LYS A 74 -4.85 3.42 -15.32
N TYR A 75 -3.54 3.58 -15.08
CA TYR A 75 -2.54 2.67 -15.61
C TYR A 75 -2.44 1.43 -14.73
N ARG A 76 -2.74 0.27 -15.31
CA ARG A 76 -2.60 -1.03 -14.66
C ARG A 76 -1.55 -1.86 -15.38
N ILE A 77 -0.47 -2.19 -14.69
CA ILE A 77 0.56 -3.11 -15.17
C ILE A 77 -0.03 -4.52 -15.34
N THR A 78 0.20 -5.12 -16.49
CA THR A 78 -0.24 -6.48 -16.85
C THR A 78 0.92 -7.47 -16.97
N SER A 79 2.14 -7.01 -17.26
CA SER A 79 3.32 -7.88 -17.25
C SER A 79 3.87 -8.07 -15.83
N SER A 80 4.24 -9.31 -15.49
CA SER A 80 4.76 -9.64 -14.16
C SER A 80 6.15 -9.08 -13.89
N GLU A 81 6.96 -8.86 -14.93
CA GLU A 81 8.32 -8.33 -14.78
C GLU A 81 8.31 -6.92 -14.16
N PHE A 82 7.37 -6.08 -14.58
CA PHE A 82 7.20 -4.71 -14.07
C PHE A 82 6.66 -4.62 -12.63
N ASN A 83 6.25 -5.76 -12.06
CA ASN A 83 5.86 -5.88 -10.66
C ASN A 83 7.02 -6.30 -9.75
N GLU A 84 8.21 -6.57 -10.30
CA GLU A 84 9.39 -6.85 -9.50
C GLU A 84 9.87 -5.58 -8.78
N TYR A 85 10.47 -5.75 -7.59
CA TYR A 85 11.01 -4.64 -6.82
C TYR A 85 12.27 -4.11 -7.49
N TRP A 86 12.34 -2.79 -7.61
CA TRP A 86 13.55 -2.08 -8.02
C TRP A 86 14.52 -2.02 -6.83
N SER A 87 15.77 -2.41 -7.05
CA SER A 87 16.80 -2.49 -6.00
C SER A 87 17.22 -1.13 -5.45
N GLY A 88 16.99 -0.04 -6.21
CA GLY A 88 17.48 1.29 -5.86
C GLY A 88 18.99 1.49 -6.01
N ASP A 89 19.73 0.40 -6.28
CA ASP A 89 21.17 0.36 -6.44
C ASP A 89 21.50 0.06 -7.91
N GLY A 90 22.02 1.06 -8.62
CA GLY A 90 22.58 0.91 -9.97
C GLY A 90 22.27 2.08 -10.90
N ASP A 91 23.17 2.30 -11.86
CA ASP A 91 22.94 3.18 -13.03
C ASP A 91 21.90 2.60 -14.02
N ASP A 92 21.31 1.45 -13.69
CA ASP A 92 20.36 0.73 -14.54
C ASP A 92 18.93 1.27 -14.30
N GLU A 93 18.51 2.15 -15.20
CA GLU A 93 17.11 2.54 -15.33
C GLU A 93 16.32 1.35 -15.89
N PRO A 94 15.19 0.96 -15.25
CA PRO A 94 14.39 -0.13 -15.76
C PRO A 94 13.88 0.21 -17.16
N GLU A 95 13.76 -0.80 -18.02
CA GLU A 95 13.09 -0.62 -19.31
C GLU A 95 11.67 -0.06 -19.07
N GLU A 96 11.22 0.86 -19.90
CA GLU A 96 9.88 1.41 -19.75
C GLU A 96 8.84 0.37 -20.21
N PRO A 97 7.64 0.33 -19.60
CA PRO A 97 6.50 -0.38 -20.19
C PRO A 97 6.11 0.30 -21.52
N LEU A 98 6.58 -0.26 -22.65
CA LEU A 98 6.45 0.35 -23.97
C LEU A 98 5.33 -0.27 -24.80
N TYR A 99 4.92 -1.51 -24.49
CA TYR A 99 3.99 -2.24 -25.32
C TYR A 99 2.61 -2.32 -24.66
N GLY A 100 1.55 -2.34 -25.48
CA GLY A 100 0.17 -2.47 -25.00
C GLY A 100 -0.17 -3.78 -24.28
N HIS A 101 0.80 -4.70 -24.14
CA HIS A 101 0.68 -5.90 -23.30
C HIS A 101 1.34 -5.73 -21.92
N ASP A 102 2.14 -4.68 -21.71
CA ASP A 102 2.82 -4.40 -20.44
C ASP A 102 1.90 -3.67 -19.47
N PHE A 103 0.99 -2.85 -20.01
CA PHE A 103 -0.02 -2.13 -19.24
C PHE A 103 -1.32 -1.93 -20.02
N ILE A 104 -2.39 -1.66 -19.29
CA ILE A 104 -3.66 -1.19 -19.83
C ILE A 104 -4.07 0.14 -19.17
N ILE A 105 -4.93 0.88 -19.85
CA ILE A 105 -5.69 1.99 -19.26
C ILE A 105 -7.06 1.46 -18.85
N ASP A 106 -7.28 1.42 -17.55
CA ASP A 106 -8.54 1.13 -16.91
C ASP A 106 -9.17 2.46 -16.49
N GLU A 107 -10.27 2.88 -17.10
CA GLU A 107 -10.97 4.13 -16.76
C GLU A 107 -12.05 3.91 -15.68
N ASP A 108 -12.35 2.67 -15.31
CA ASP A 108 -13.37 2.32 -14.31
C ASP A 108 -12.73 2.02 -12.95
N PHE A 109 -11.58 2.62 -12.66
CA PHE A 109 -10.89 2.44 -11.39
C PHE A 109 -11.46 3.35 -10.30
N GLY A 110 -11.26 2.96 -9.05
CA GLY A 110 -11.45 3.82 -7.89
C GLY A 110 -10.18 3.92 -7.07
N PHE A 111 -10.22 4.76 -6.04
CA PHE A 111 -9.16 4.86 -5.05
C PHE A 111 -9.67 5.44 -3.74
N TYR A 112 -8.95 5.15 -2.66
CA TYR A 112 -9.15 5.78 -1.35
C TYR A 112 -7.82 6.08 -0.67
N PHE A 113 -7.86 6.96 0.32
CA PHE A 113 -6.68 7.44 1.05
C PHE A 113 -6.71 6.96 2.50
N ILE A 114 -5.52 6.77 3.07
CA ILE A 114 -5.35 6.50 4.48
C ILE A 114 -4.16 7.33 5.00
N PRO A 115 -4.36 8.25 5.95
CA PRO A 115 -3.26 8.98 6.56
C PRO A 115 -2.25 8.05 7.23
N ILE A 116 -0.96 8.26 6.96
CA ILE A 116 0.12 7.42 7.50
C ILE A 116 0.17 7.52 9.02
N THR A 117 0.02 8.73 9.58
CA THR A 117 -0.06 8.95 11.03
C THR A 117 -1.10 8.08 11.69
N THR A 118 -2.25 7.91 11.06
CA THR A 118 -3.30 7.07 11.60
C THR A 118 -2.88 5.60 11.65
N ILE A 119 -2.27 5.07 10.60
CA ILE A 119 -1.76 3.70 10.58
C ILE A 119 -0.71 3.54 11.69
N LEU A 120 0.30 4.39 11.69
CA LEU A 120 1.45 4.28 12.60
C LEU A 120 1.09 4.48 14.07
N SER A 121 0.12 5.35 14.37
CA SER A 121 -0.22 5.68 15.76
C SER A 121 -1.30 4.77 16.35
N ASN A 122 -2.22 4.25 15.52
CA ASN A 122 -3.45 3.62 16.02
C ASN A 122 -3.57 2.12 15.69
N LEU A 123 -2.80 1.58 14.75
CA LEU A 123 -2.91 0.17 14.36
C LEU A 123 -1.87 -0.71 15.05
N LYS A 124 -1.85 -0.74 16.39
CA LYS A 124 -1.07 -1.74 17.15
C LYS A 124 -1.85 -3.05 17.22
N ILE A 125 -1.27 -4.14 16.74
CA ILE A 125 -1.99 -5.40 16.59
C ILE A 125 -1.52 -6.40 17.64
N PRO A 126 -2.38 -6.78 18.61
CA PRO A 126 -2.03 -7.83 19.54
C PRO A 126 -1.97 -9.17 18.81
N TYR A 127 -1.02 -10.00 19.18
CA TYR A 127 -0.89 -11.35 18.63
C TYR A 127 -0.33 -12.32 19.66
N GLU A 128 -0.38 -13.59 19.32
CA GLU A 128 0.07 -14.69 20.17
C GLU A 128 1.02 -15.56 19.35
N LYS A 129 2.20 -15.90 19.89
CA LYS A 129 3.18 -16.76 19.22
C LYS A 129 3.65 -17.86 20.16
N GLU A 130 4.02 -19.02 19.62
CA GLU A 130 4.65 -20.08 20.39
C GLU A 130 6.16 -19.83 20.44
N ILE A 131 6.72 -19.73 21.65
CA ILE A 131 8.15 -19.58 21.90
C ILE A 131 8.56 -20.72 22.81
N ASP A 132 9.52 -21.55 22.38
CA ASP A 132 10.03 -22.70 23.12
C ASP A 132 8.92 -23.65 23.64
N GLY A 133 7.91 -23.92 22.81
CA GLY A 133 6.80 -24.81 23.16
C GLY A 133 5.74 -24.19 24.07
N LYS A 134 5.83 -22.89 24.37
CA LYS A 134 4.87 -22.17 25.20
C LYS A 134 4.15 -21.10 24.41
N LYS A 135 2.82 -21.04 24.57
CA LYS A 135 2.00 -19.95 24.04
C LYS A 135 2.32 -18.67 24.83
N VAL A 136 2.80 -17.66 24.13
CA VAL A 136 3.04 -16.32 24.66
C VAL A 136 1.93 -15.41 24.13
N GLU A 137 1.20 -14.78 25.03
CA GLU A 137 0.08 -13.89 24.75
C GLU A 137 0.45 -12.44 25.05
N GLY A 138 -0.32 -11.50 24.51
CA GLY A 138 -0.14 -10.06 24.79
C GLY A 138 1.05 -9.42 24.06
N LEU A 139 1.62 -10.09 23.05
CA LEU A 139 2.62 -9.49 22.18
C LEU A 139 1.97 -8.45 21.29
N ILE A 140 2.70 -7.40 20.94
CA ILE A 140 2.21 -6.30 20.13
C ILE A 140 3.11 -6.17 18.91
N ALA A 141 2.50 -6.19 17.73
CA ALA A 141 3.18 -5.82 16.50
C ALA A 141 2.88 -4.36 16.16
N GLU A 142 3.91 -3.65 15.71
CA GLU A 142 3.82 -2.26 15.30
C GLU A 142 3.94 -2.14 13.78
N PRO A 143 3.14 -1.29 13.14
CA PRO A 143 3.23 -1.07 11.71
C PRO A 143 4.36 -0.11 11.38
N TYR A 144 5.00 -0.31 10.24
CA TYR A 144 5.91 0.64 9.63
C TYR A 144 5.65 0.78 8.14
N ILE A 145 6.06 1.90 7.55
CA ILE A 145 5.95 2.13 6.10
C ILE A 145 7.29 1.81 5.46
N ASP A 146 7.28 0.98 4.44
CA ASP A 146 8.45 0.59 3.66
C ASP A 146 8.30 1.13 2.24
N HIS A 147 9.33 1.81 1.74
CA HIS A 147 9.37 2.26 0.36
C HIS A 147 9.91 1.12 -0.50
N CYS A 148 9.04 0.54 -1.32
CA CYS A 148 9.31 -0.69 -2.07
C CYS A 148 9.03 -0.46 -3.55
N PRO A 149 9.76 0.44 -4.23
CA PRO A 149 9.53 0.77 -5.63
C PRO A 149 9.51 -0.50 -6.49
N THR A 150 8.65 -0.56 -7.49
CA THR A 150 8.68 -1.58 -8.53
C THR A 150 9.33 -1.02 -9.79
N LEU A 151 9.71 -1.89 -10.73
CA LEU A 151 10.28 -1.47 -12.02
C LEU A 151 9.37 -0.51 -12.81
N ALA A 152 8.04 -0.53 -12.58
CA ALA A 152 7.09 0.38 -13.21
C ALA A 152 6.42 1.39 -12.28
N ASN A 153 6.79 1.43 -10.99
CA ASN A 153 6.21 2.36 -10.03
C ASN A 153 7.18 2.63 -8.87
N PHE A 154 7.92 3.72 -8.99
CA PHE A 154 8.79 4.23 -7.95
C PHE A 154 8.03 4.57 -6.68
N TRP A 155 6.83 5.14 -6.79
CA TRP A 155 6.04 5.59 -5.63
C TRP A 155 5.25 4.46 -4.95
N HIS A 156 5.67 3.21 -5.11
CA HIS A 156 5.07 2.06 -4.46
C HIS A 156 5.60 1.90 -3.03
N PHE A 157 4.66 1.86 -2.08
CA PHE A 157 4.91 1.71 -0.65
C PHE A 157 4.13 0.51 -0.10
N GLU A 158 4.63 -0.03 1.00
CA GLU A 158 4.02 -1.15 1.69
C GLU A 158 3.87 -0.84 3.18
N ILE A 159 2.75 -1.25 3.76
CA ILE A 159 2.58 -1.27 5.22
C ILE A 159 3.04 -2.64 5.70
N ARG A 160 4.10 -2.65 6.48
CA ARG A 160 4.72 -3.85 7.03
C ARG A 160 4.68 -3.81 8.55
N TRP A 161 5.09 -4.91 9.17
CA TRP A 161 4.92 -5.14 10.60
C TRP A 161 6.20 -5.64 11.22
N GLU A 162 6.52 -5.13 12.40
CA GLU A 162 7.60 -5.60 13.25
C GLU A 162 7.05 -6.10 14.59
N ASP A 163 7.74 -7.07 15.19
CA ASP A 163 7.41 -7.53 16.53
C ASP A 163 7.96 -6.63 17.63
N ASP A 164 7.72 -7.01 18.87
CA ASP A 164 8.15 -6.31 20.09
C ASP A 164 9.67 -6.18 20.24
N GLU A 165 10.43 -6.97 19.49
CA GLU A 165 11.89 -6.93 19.43
C GLU A 165 12.41 -6.15 18.20
N GLY A 166 11.51 -5.60 17.38
CA GLY A 166 11.85 -4.92 16.12
C GLY A 166 12.16 -5.88 14.97
N ASN A 167 11.85 -7.17 15.10
CA ASN A 167 12.04 -8.12 14.01
C ASN A 167 10.90 -8.00 13.00
N LYS A 168 11.26 -7.86 11.71
CA LYS A 168 10.29 -7.82 10.60
C LYS A 168 9.50 -9.13 10.50
N ILE A 169 8.17 -9.03 10.55
CA ILE A 169 7.27 -10.17 10.43
C ILE A 169 7.07 -10.52 8.95
N ASN A 170 7.68 -11.62 8.51
CA ASN A 170 7.54 -12.08 7.13
C ASN A 170 6.13 -12.62 6.85
N PRO A 171 5.34 -11.99 5.96
CA PRO A 171 3.98 -12.47 5.64
C PRO A 171 3.94 -13.84 4.93
N ARG A 172 5.06 -14.27 4.34
CA ARG A 172 5.17 -15.58 3.66
C ARG A 172 5.48 -16.71 4.65
N ASN A 173 5.71 -16.40 5.92
CA ASN A 173 5.88 -17.41 6.95
C ASN A 173 4.56 -18.20 7.11
N LYS A 174 4.66 -19.53 7.00
CA LYS A 174 3.51 -20.44 7.04
C LYS A 174 3.08 -20.84 8.46
N SER A 175 3.68 -20.25 9.49
CA SER A 175 3.27 -20.51 10.87
C SER A 175 1.80 -20.14 11.08
N ALA A 176 1.13 -20.91 11.93
CA ALA A 176 -0.29 -20.67 12.24
C ALA A 176 -0.51 -19.27 12.83
N TRP A 177 0.42 -18.79 13.65
CA TRP A 177 0.32 -17.47 14.28
C TRP A 177 0.38 -16.33 13.25
N VAL A 178 1.23 -16.41 12.22
CA VAL A 178 1.32 -15.37 11.18
C VAL A 178 0.01 -15.28 10.42
N LYS A 179 -0.63 -16.42 10.11
CA LYS A 179 -1.96 -16.42 9.48
C LYS A 179 -3.02 -15.72 10.35
N THR A 180 -3.05 -16.01 11.64
CA THR A 180 -3.98 -15.37 12.60
C THR A 180 -3.68 -13.88 12.77
N PHE A 181 -2.41 -13.51 12.80
CA PHE A 181 -1.93 -12.13 12.87
C PHE A 181 -2.44 -11.30 11.69
N TYR A 182 -2.23 -11.75 10.45
CA TYR A 182 -2.71 -11.04 9.26
C TYR A 182 -4.25 -10.97 9.17
N ASN A 183 -4.98 -11.92 9.75
CA ASN A 183 -6.43 -11.79 9.90
C ASN A 183 -6.83 -10.69 10.90
N SER A 184 -6.04 -10.50 11.96
CA SER A 184 -6.26 -9.44 12.95
C SER A 184 -5.99 -8.06 12.37
N ILE A 185 -4.91 -7.91 11.60
CA ILE A 185 -4.60 -6.70 10.81
C ILE A 185 -5.78 -6.31 9.92
N LYS A 186 -6.29 -7.27 9.15
CA LYS A 186 -7.45 -7.08 8.25
C LYS A 186 -8.67 -6.54 8.99
N ASN A 187 -8.97 -7.10 10.16
CA ASN A 187 -10.12 -6.66 10.96
C ASN A 187 -9.90 -5.26 11.53
N ALA A 188 -8.71 -4.95 12.03
CA ALA A 188 -8.39 -3.63 12.55
C ALA A 188 -8.50 -2.54 11.48
N ILE A 189 -7.96 -2.81 10.29
CA ILE A 189 -8.08 -1.94 9.12
C ILE A 189 -9.56 -1.72 8.75
N ARG A 190 -10.34 -2.81 8.68
CA ARG A 190 -11.77 -2.72 8.36
C ARG A 190 -12.53 -1.87 9.37
N GLN A 191 -12.27 -2.07 10.66
CA GLN A 191 -12.85 -1.28 11.73
C GLN A 191 -12.47 0.20 11.60
N TYR A 192 -11.21 0.48 11.31
CA TYR A 192 -10.74 1.85 11.11
C TYR A 192 -11.45 2.55 9.94
N CYS A 193 -11.47 1.93 8.75
CA CYS A 193 -12.12 2.48 7.57
C CYS A 193 -13.64 2.64 7.77
N THR A 194 -14.25 1.79 8.59
CA THR A 194 -15.67 1.88 8.95
C THR A 194 -15.96 3.01 9.95
N ALA A 195 -15.08 3.19 10.94
CA ALA A 195 -15.25 4.19 11.99
C ALA A 195 -14.91 5.62 11.54
N ASN A 196 -14.07 5.76 10.52
CA ASN A 196 -13.58 7.06 10.05
C ASN A 196 -13.85 7.23 8.54
N PRO A 197 -15.14 7.27 8.12
CA PRO A 197 -15.49 7.47 6.72
C PRO A 197 -14.92 8.80 6.19
N GLY A 198 -14.87 9.86 7.00
CA GLY A 198 -14.32 11.17 6.58
C GLY A 198 -12.79 11.20 6.37
N ASP A 199 -12.02 10.38 7.10
CA ASP A 199 -10.56 10.29 6.94
C ASP A 199 -10.15 9.28 5.88
N SER A 200 -11.07 8.41 5.47
CA SER A 200 -10.93 7.49 4.34
C SER A 200 -11.45 8.10 3.02
N ILE A 201 -11.91 9.35 3.07
CA ILE A 201 -12.51 10.08 1.96
C ILE A 201 -11.89 11.48 1.87
N TYR A 202 -10.91 11.64 0.98
CA TYR A 202 -10.67 12.93 0.34
C TYR A 202 -10.74 12.73 -1.17
N THR A 203 -11.96 12.75 -1.72
CA THR A 203 -12.20 12.78 -3.17
C THR A 203 -11.96 14.18 -3.78
N GLY A 204 -11.41 15.13 -3.00
CA GLY A 204 -11.22 16.52 -3.41
C GLY A 204 -10.17 17.26 -2.59
N VAL A 205 -8.96 16.70 -2.46
CA VAL A 205 -7.85 17.54 -1.98
C VAL A 205 -7.67 18.67 -3.01
N PRO A 206 -7.61 19.95 -2.58
CA PRO A 206 -7.35 21.06 -3.48
C PRO A 206 -6.02 20.88 -4.25
N ARG A 207 -5.99 21.33 -5.51
CA ARG A 207 -4.81 21.26 -6.39
C ARG A 207 -3.54 21.83 -5.74
N GLU A 208 -3.65 22.71 -4.74
CA GLU A 208 -2.50 23.28 -4.02
C GLU A 208 -1.65 22.29 -3.21
N TYR A 209 -2.12 21.06 -2.94
CA TYR A 209 -1.31 20.00 -2.33
C TYR A 209 -0.57 19.12 -3.36
N PHE A 210 -0.81 19.33 -4.65
CA PHE A 210 -0.21 18.57 -5.75
C PHE A 210 1.06 19.23 -6.25
N ILE A 211 2.07 19.34 -5.38
CA ILE A 211 3.40 19.94 -5.64
C ILE A 211 3.44 21.42 -5.23
N LYS A 212 4.10 21.71 -4.10
CA LYS A 212 5.04 22.83 -4.11
C LYS A 212 6.26 22.33 -4.89
N PRO A 213 6.67 23.00 -5.97
CA PRO A 213 7.93 22.67 -6.62
C PRO A 213 9.02 22.63 -5.55
N LEU A 214 9.92 21.64 -5.62
CA LEU A 214 11.18 21.76 -4.92
C LEU A 214 11.89 22.96 -5.56
N ASP A 215 12.07 24.03 -4.78
CA ASP A 215 13.03 25.09 -5.09
C ASP A 215 14.45 24.54 -5.02
#